data_AF-A0ABD7MI13-F1
#
_entry.id   AF-A0ABD7MI13-F1
#
_cell.length_a   1.000
_cell.length_b   1.000
_cell.length_c   1.000
_cell.angle_alpha   90.00
_cell.angle_beta   90.00
_cell.angle_gamma   90.00
#
_symmetry.space_group_name_H-M   'P 1'
#
loop_
_entity.id
_entity.type
_entity.pdbx_description
1 polymer ?
#
loop_
_entity_poly.entity_id
_entity_poly.type
_entity_poly.pdbx_seq_one_letter_code
_entity_poly.pdbx_strand_id
1 'polypeptide(L)' 'MTDETDRISEVVLNERQDVVNAWLMRIKEAPHSRGFCNDCGNVIPAQRIAVLPDVVTCIDCQQARERRRKTCPGK' A
#
# COMPACT_ATOMS: atom_id res chain seq x y z
N MET A 1 -4.96 -26.04 -32.54
CA MET A 1 -4.41 -26.38 -31.21
C MET A 1 -3.89 -25.11 -30.57
N THR A 2 -4.79 -24.14 -30.39
CA THR A 2 -4.49 -22.76 -29.94
C THR A 2 -5.56 -22.34 -28.93
N ASP A 3 -6.79 -22.80 -29.13
CA ASP A 3 -7.94 -22.53 -28.27
C ASP A 3 -7.72 -22.85 -26.78
N GLU A 4 -7.02 -23.95 -26.46
CA GLU A 4 -6.72 -24.29 -25.06
C GLU A 4 -5.63 -23.39 -24.46
N THR A 5 -4.59 -23.07 -25.23
CA THR A 5 -3.50 -22.19 -24.76
C THR A 5 -3.97 -20.75 -24.61
N ASP A 6 -4.85 -20.30 -25.49
CA ASP A 6 -5.44 -18.96 -25.44
C ASP A 6 -6.36 -18.84 -24.21
N ARG A 7 -7.17 -19.86 -23.94
CA ARG A 7 -8.02 -19.94 -22.74
C ARG A 7 -7.22 -19.93 -21.44
N ILE A 8 -6.13 -20.71 -21.36
CA ILE A 8 -5.26 -20.72 -20.17
C ILE A 8 -4.63 -19.33 -19.97
N SER A 9 -4.18 -18.71 -21.06
CA SER A 9 -3.55 -17.38 -21.00
C SER A 9 -4.52 -16.32 -20.49
N GLU A 10 -5.77 -16.34 -20.94
CA GLU A 10 -6.82 -15.42 -20.47
C GLU A 10 -7.04 -15.53 -18.96
N VAL A 11 -7.14 -16.75 -18.42
CA VAL A 11 -7.33 -16.97 -16.98
C VAL A 11 -6.15 -16.40 -16.17
N VAL A 12 -4.92 -16.70 -16.58
CA VAL A 12 -3.71 -16.22 -15.90
C VAL A 12 -3.61 -14.70 -15.92
N LEU A 13 -3.98 -14.07 -17.05
CA LEU A 13 -3.95 -12.61 -17.16
C LEU A 13 -5.00 -11.96 -16.26
N ASN A 14 -6.21 -12.52 -16.19
CA ASN A 14 -7.26 -12.03 -15.31
C ASN A 14 -6.84 -12.12 -13.84
N GLU A 15 -6.30 -13.26 -13.40
CA GLU A 15 -5.81 -13.43 -12.03
C GLU A 15 -4.71 -12.40 -11.67
N ARG A 16 -3.79 -12.14 -12.61
CA ARG A 16 -2.76 -11.11 -12.42
C ARG A 16 -3.36 -9.72 -12.30
N GLN A 17 -4.34 -9.42 -13.16
CA GLN A 17 -5.00 -8.12 -13.17
C GLN A 17 -5.79 -7.90 -11.88
N ASP A 18 -6.45 -8.93 -11.35
CA ASP A 18 -7.18 -8.87 -10.09
C ASP A 18 -6.26 -8.53 -8.91
N VAL A 19 -5.06 -9.12 -8.85
CA VAL A 19 -4.07 -8.80 -7.81
C VAL A 19 -3.63 -7.33 -7.91
N VAL A 20 -3.39 -6.83 -9.12
CA VAL A 20 -3.01 -5.42 -9.35
C VAL A 20 -4.15 -4.49 -8.95
N ASN A 21 -5.38 -4.79 -9.38
CA ASN A 21 -6.57 -4.01 -9.07
C ASN A 21 -6.83 -3.97 -7.56
N ALA A 22 -6.69 -5.11 -6.87
CA ALA A 22 -6.84 -5.20 -5.43
C ALA A 22 -5.80 -4.36 -4.68
N TRP A 23 -4.58 -4.23 -5.22
CA TRP A 23 -3.55 -3.35 -4.64
C TRP A 23 -3.87 -1.86 -4.88
N LEU A 24 -4.33 -1.51 -6.08
CA LEU A 24 -4.69 -0.13 -6.45
C LEU A 24 -5.91 0.39 -5.69
N MET A 25 -6.92 -0.46 -5.46
CA MET A 25 -8.15 -0.10 -4.74
C MET A 25 -8.01 -0.09 -3.21
N ARG A 26 -6.79 -0.28 -2.67
CA ARG A 26 -6.59 -0.19 -1.21
C ARG A 26 -6.92 1.22 -0.74
N ILE A 27 -7.83 1.29 0.24
CA ILE A 27 -8.19 2.54 0.91
C ILE A 27 -6.92 3.15 1.52
N LYS A 28 -6.57 4.34 1.06
CA LYS A 28 -5.49 5.15 1.64
C LYS A 28 -6.07 5.93 2.82
N GLU A 29 -5.40 5.85 3.97
CA GLU A 29 -5.75 6.68 5.13
C GLU A 29 -5.59 8.16 4.76
N ALA A 30 -6.50 9.01 5.20
CA ALA A 30 -6.38 10.46 5.05
C ALA A 30 -5.63 11.06 6.26
N PRO A 31 -4.76 12.07 6.05
CA PRO A 31 -4.12 12.77 7.15
C PRO A 31 -5.16 13.56 7.97
N HIS A 32 -5.16 13.37 9.30
CA HIS A 32 -6.11 14.07 10.17
C HIS A 32 -5.72 15.55 10.38
N SER A 33 -4.41 15.82 10.42
CA SER A 33 -3.87 17.18 10.45
C SER A 33 -2.61 17.26 9.60
N ARG A 34 -2.45 18.36 8.84
CA ARG A 34 -1.29 18.54 7.96
C ARG A 34 -0.02 18.67 8.80
N GLY A 35 0.95 17.81 8.53
CA GLY A 35 2.28 17.87 9.17
C GLY A 35 2.42 17.11 10.49
N PHE A 36 1.38 16.40 10.95
CA PHE A 36 1.44 15.56 12.15
C PHE A 36 1.10 14.10 11.84
N CYS A 37 1.72 13.20 12.60
CA CYS A 37 1.48 11.77 12.49
C CYS A 37 0.14 11.37 13.13
N ASN A 38 -0.70 10.63 12.40
CA ASN A 38 -1.97 10.11 12.93
C ASN A 38 -1.81 9.12 14.10
N ASP A 39 -0.70 8.38 14.18
CA ASP A 39 -0.50 7.36 15.23
C ASP A 39 0.03 7.92 16.55
N CYS A 40 1.07 8.76 16.49
CA CYS A 40 1.78 9.24 17.67
C CYS A 40 1.62 10.75 17.92
N GLY A 41 1.01 11.49 16.99
CA GLY A 41 0.85 12.94 17.10
C GLY A 41 2.14 13.75 16.90
N ASN A 42 3.28 13.11 16.63
CA ASN A 42 4.55 13.80 16.41
C ASN A 42 4.58 14.57 15.09
N VAL A 43 5.38 15.63 15.03
CA VAL A 43 5.62 16.41 13.81
C VAL A 43 6.33 15.55 12.77
N ILE A 44 5.83 15.55 11.54
CA ILE A 44 6.45 14.83 10.43
C ILE A 44 7.62 15.68 9.90
N PRO A 45 8.81 15.08 9.71
CA PRO A 45 9.97 15.83 9.22
C PRO A 45 9.68 16.48 7.86
N ALA A 46 10.07 17.75 7.70
CA ALA A 46 9.78 18.55 6.51
C ALA A 46 10.32 17.92 5.21
N GLN A 47 11.47 17.23 5.28
CA GLN A 47 12.03 16.48 4.14
C GLN A 47 11.05 15.44 3.60
N ARG A 48 10.25 14.80 4.47
CA ARG A 48 9.30 13.78 4.07
C ARG A 48 8.00 14.36 3.53
N ILE A 49 7.54 15.49 4.09
CA ILE A 49 6.40 16.26 3.56
C ILE A 49 6.73 16.80 2.15
N ALA A 50 7.97 17.23 1.92
CA ALA A 50 8.41 17.73 0.62
C ALA A 50 8.39 16.65 -0.49
N VAL A 51 8.69 15.39 -0.14
CA VAL A 51 8.65 14.27 -1.09
C VAL A 51 7.24 13.71 -1.24
N LEU A 52 6.49 13.61 -0.16
CA LEU A 52 5.12 13.09 -0.12
C LEU A 52 4.22 14.03 0.68
N PRO A 53 3.42 14.90 0.02
CA PRO A 53 2.60 15.89 0.71
C PRO A 53 1.44 15.26 1.50
N ASP A 54 0.94 14.10 1.07
CA ASP A 54 -0.19 13.39 1.69
C ASP A 54 0.25 12.39 2.76
N VAL A 55 1.39 12.64 3.39
CA VAL A 55 1.96 11.73 4.39
C VAL A 55 1.17 11.74 5.70
N VAL A 56 0.82 10.55 6.18
CA VAL A 56 -0.12 10.36 7.29
C VAL A 56 0.56 9.94 8.60
N THR A 57 1.69 9.26 8.51
CA THR A 57 2.41 8.68 9.66
C THR A 57 3.85 9.14 9.69
N CYS A 58 4.53 9.20 10.83
CA CYS A 58 5.98 9.45 10.88
C CYS A 58 6.78 8.23 10.38
N ILE A 59 8.09 8.38 10.20
CA ILE A 59 8.97 7.29 9.70
C ILE A 59 8.95 6.11 10.66
N ASP A 60 9.03 6.34 11.97
CA ASP A 60 9.08 5.27 12.97
C ASP A 60 7.77 4.47 13.01
N CYS A 61 6.63 5.16 13.02
CA CYS A 61 5.31 4.53 12.96
C CYS A 61 5.10 3.79 11.64
N GLN A 62 5.54 4.35 10.51
CA GLN A 62 5.50 3.66 9.23
C GLN A 62 6.33 2.37 9.27
N GLN A 63 7.57 2.42 9.76
CA GLN A 63 8.43 1.25 9.86
C GLN A 63 7.83 0.18 10.78
N ALA A 64 7.25 0.58 11.91
CA ALA A 64 6.57 -0.35 12.81
C ALA A 64 5.37 -1.04 12.14
N ARG A 65 4.53 -0.29 11.40
CA ARG A 65 3.41 -0.85 10.61
C ARG A 65 3.89 -1.83 9.55
N GLU A 66 4.95 -1.48 8.82
CA GLU A 66 5.54 -2.35 7.80
C GLU A 66 6.12 -3.63 8.39
N ARG A 67 6.83 -3.54 9.53
CA ARG A 67 7.34 -4.71 10.26
C ARG A 67 6.21 -5.63 10.71
N ARG A 68 5.11 -5.08 11.26
CA ARG A 68 3.92 -5.86 11.63
C ARG A 68 3.29 -6.56 10.43
N ARG A 69 3.19 -5.87 9.27
CA ARG A 69 2.67 -6.48 8.03
C ARG A 69 3.58 -7.58 7.47
N LYS A 70 4.90 -7.43 7.59
CA LYS A 70 5.90 -8.42 7.15
C LYS A 70 5.92 -9.66 8.04
N THR A 71 5.55 -9.52 9.32
CA THR A 71 5.66 -10.59 10.33
C THR A 71 4.40 -11.43 10.47
N CYS A 72 3.29 -11.13 9.78
CA CYS A 72 2.14 -12.03 9.72
C CYS A 72 2.45 -13.18 8.74
N PRO A 73 2.69 -14.43 9.21
CA PRO A 73 2.66 -15.61 8.38
C PRO A 73 1.19 -16.05 8.32
N GLY A 74 0.37 -15.35 7.53
CA GLY A 74 -1.07 -15.48 7.71
C GLY A 74 -1.91 -14.71 6.70
N LYS A 75 -1.55 -14.82 5.42
CA LYS A 75 -2.49 -14.92 4.31
C LYS A 75 -1.81 -15.69 3.18
#